data_AF-A0A821E4K4-F1
#
_entry.id   AF-A0A821E4K4-F1
#
_cell.length_a   1.000
_cell.length_b   1.000
_cell.length_c   1.000
_cell.angle_alpha   90.00
_cell.angle_beta   90.00
_cell.angle_gamma   90.00
#
_symmetry.space_group_name_H-M   'P 1'
#
loop_
_entity.id
_entity.type
_entity.pdbx_description
1 polymer ?
#
loop_
_entity_poly.entity_id
_entity_poly.type
_entity_poly.pdbx_seq_one_letter_code
_entity_poly.pdbx_strand_id
1 'polypeptide(L)'
;MSFVGSGGYIMLPPGSEFNIAAGGGFSSSISVSIQIFNPLTGLAIGPLQTLGTLISGGTFTLTVSASGSVATGGTAGGLGSITFLANGSGDLTDATVWSGGVAPSGTFSISIPAGITITISGATLSLKMGRCDVSGTLALGSGSDTFTFTSPPTIIVRRGGILLDQTTKKVIRFPFNSIIAILSGGGFGAIGTVLQIFQGGVVRASFTVTSASGPFTCGMLADGSIQTYNSVTAIAVMSGDFTAAGTFLGGFAPSADICSGGCGIQVIGGVTLSTAGLHGVLNFEITSITVAIGATFQLGTPGATTGFKFQFSIKLSILGDMSFVGSGGYIMLPPGSEFDIADGGEFSSSISVSIEIFDPLTGFAIGPLQALGTLISGGTFTLTISASGSVTIGGTAGRGTTTEMPFSTSMMG
;
A
#
# COMPACT_ATOMS: atom_id res chain seq x y z
N MET A 1 23.92 19.75 8.41
CA MET A 1 23.21 20.66 9.35
C MET A 1 22.37 19.83 10.31
N SER A 2 22.37 20.16 11.60
CA SER A 2 21.49 19.52 12.58
C SER A 2 20.49 20.56 13.08
N PHE A 3 19.20 20.22 13.03
CA PHE A 3 18.13 21.07 13.57
C PHE A 3 17.77 20.55 14.96
N VAL A 4 17.85 21.42 15.97
CA VAL A 4 17.57 21.09 17.37
C VAL A 4 16.36 21.92 17.80
N GLY A 5 15.14 21.39 17.62
CA GLY A 5 13.89 22.08 17.97
C GLY A 5 12.64 21.45 17.38
N SER A 6 11.46 21.82 17.89
CA SER A 6 10.14 21.36 17.40
C SER A 6 9.71 22.16 16.18
N GLY A 7 9.98 21.65 14.97
CA GLY A 7 9.61 22.25 13.69
C GLY A 7 10.73 23.06 13.06
N GLY A 8 11.60 22.40 12.28
CA GLY A 8 12.66 23.06 11.53
C GLY A 8 12.21 23.39 10.11
N TYR A 9 12.10 24.68 9.79
CA TYR A 9 11.98 25.10 8.40
C TYR A 9 13.12 26.05 8.02
N ILE A 10 13.64 25.88 6.79
CA ILE A 10 14.59 26.79 6.17
C ILE A 10 13.77 27.81 5.39
N MET A 11 13.94 29.09 5.72
CA MET A 11 13.31 30.18 4.98
C MET A 11 14.25 30.66 3.86
N LEU A 12 13.79 30.61 2.61
CA LEU A 12 14.57 31.07 1.46
C LEU A 12 13.79 32.15 0.69
N PRO A 13 14.41 33.29 0.33
CA PRO A 13 13.77 34.25 -0.56
C PRO A 13 13.77 33.75 -2.02
N PRO A 14 12.90 34.28 -2.89
CA PRO A 14 12.95 34.03 -4.33
C PRO A 14 14.32 34.30 -4.93
N GLY A 15 14.76 33.47 -5.89
CA GLY A 15 16.09 33.55 -6.49
C GLY A 15 17.21 32.86 -5.69
N SER A 16 16.91 32.25 -4.55
CA SER A 16 17.90 31.53 -3.75
C SER A 16 18.28 30.19 -4.37
N GLU A 17 19.56 29.86 -4.31
CA GLU A 17 20.06 28.52 -4.56
C GLU A 17 20.50 27.90 -3.24
N PHE A 18 19.92 26.74 -2.91
CA PHE A 18 20.27 25.97 -1.73
C PHE A 18 20.91 24.66 -2.15
N ASN A 19 22.20 24.53 -1.84
CA ASN A 19 23.02 23.39 -2.25
C ASN A 19 23.54 22.62 -1.04
N ILE A 20 23.34 21.30 -1.06
CA ILE A 20 24.04 20.36 -0.19
C ILE A 20 25.05 19.63 -1.06
N ALA A 21 26.32 19.92 -0.84
CA ALA A 21 27.43 19.24 -1.52
C ALA A 21 27.52 17.77 -1.11
N ALA A 22 28.17 16.96 -1.94
CA ALA A 22 28.43 15.54 -1.65
C ALA A 22 29.11 15.36 -0.29
N GLY A 23 28.59 14.43 0.52
CA GLY A 23 29.02 14.20 1.90
C GLY A 23 28.36 15.13 2.94
N GLY A 24 27.62 16.14 2.50
CA GLY A 24 26.74 16.95 3.35
C GLY A 24 25.38 16.27 3.56
N GLY A 25 24.72 16.61 4.67
CA GLY A 25 23.41 16.04 5.00
C GLY A 25 22.71 16.76 6.13
N PHE A 26 21.45 16.38 6.35
CA PHE A 26 20.67 16.76 7.52
C PHE A 26 20.59 15.59 8.49
N SER A 27 20.94 15.81 9.76
CA SER A 27 20.65 14.86 10.84
C SER A 27 19.56 15.47 11.71
N SER A 28 18.37 14.88 11.64
CA SER A 28 17.17 15.40 12.27
C SER A 28 16.26 14.24 12.65
N SER A 29 15.70 14.26 13.87
CA SER A 29 14.63 13.35 14.26
C SER A 29 13.25 13.79 13.75
N ILE A 30 13.19 14.93 13.06
CA ILE A 30 11.97 15.54 12.52
C ILE A 30 12.10 15.84 11.01
N SER A 31 10.97 15.95 10.31
CA SER A 31 10.95 16.39 8.92
C SER A 31 11.41 17.85 8.82
N VAL A 32 12.35 18.15 7.93
CA VAL A 32 12.81 19.52 7.67
C VAL A 32 11.98 20.07 6.52
N SER A 33 11.51 21.30 6.60
CA SER A 33 10.76 21.90 5.48
C SER A 33 11.45 23.13 4.91
N ILE A 34 11.16 23.49 3.66
CA ILE A 34 11.54 24.77 3.06
C ILE A 34 10.27 25.59 2.86
N GLN A 35 10.28 26.81 3.39
CA GLN A 35 9.24 27.80 3.16
C GLN A 35 9.85 28.96 2.38
N ILE A 36 9.28 29.25 1.20
CA ILE A 36 9.64 30.49 0.51
C ILE A 36 8.95 31.64 1.21
N PHE A 37 9.64 32.75 1.37
CA PHE A 37 9.08 33.97 1.94
C PHE A 37 9.38 35.20 1.09
N ASN A 38 8.51 36.18 1.15
CA ASN A 38 8.73 37.48 0.56
C ASN A 38 9.64 38.31 1.48
N PRO A 39 10.85 38.69 1.05
CA PRO A 39 11.77 39.45 1.89
C PRO A 39 11.28 40.88 2.20
N LEU A 40 10.32 41.41 1.43
CA LEU A 40 9.75 42.73 1.64
C LEU A 40 8.58 42.73 2.64
N THR A 41 7.84 41.64 2.74
CA THR A 41 6.62 41.56 3.59
C THR A 41 6.75 40.56 4.74
N GLY A 42 7.77 39.70 4.73
CA GLY A 42 7.94 38.61 5.69
C GLY A 42 6.94 37.46 5.55
N LEU A 43 6.02 37.53 4.56
CA LEU A 43 4.96 36.54 4.38
C LEU A 43 5.43 35.34 3.55
N ALA A 44 4.87 34.17 3.84
CA ALA A 44 5.07 32.96 3.07
C ALA A 44 4.58 33.11 1.62
N ILE A 45 5.36 32.64 0.66
CA ILE A 45 5.00 32.51 -0.75
C ILE A 45 4.90 31.03 -1.06
N GLY A 46 3.71 30.55 -1.44
CA GLY A 46 3.50 29.16 -1.84
C GLY A 46 3.52 28.13 -0.71
N PRO A 47 3.28 26.85 -1.03
CA PRO A 47 3.17 25.77 -0.06
C PRO A 47 4.53 25.37 0.52
N LEU A 48 4.51 24.95 1.79
CA LEU A 48 5.65 24.38 2.49
C LEU A 48 6.16 23.12 1.76
N GLN A 49 7.46 23.06 1.49
CA GLN A 49 8.10 21.91 0.84
C GLN A 49 8.77 21.03 1.89
N THR A 50 8.27 19.81 2.11
CA THR A 50 8.85 18.89 3.08
C THR A 50 10.07 18.16 2.49
N LEU A 51 11.25 18.41 3.04
CA LEU A 51 12.42 17.54 2.88
C LEU A 51 12.25 16.37 3.87
N GLY A 52 12.50 15.14 3.40
CA GLY A 52 12.42 13.95 4.25
C GLY A 52 13.29 14.04 5.52
N THR A 53 13.15 13.06 6.40
CA THR A 53 13.84 12.99 7.70
C THR A 53 15.34 12.70 7.61
N LEU A 54 15.85 12.30 6.43
CA LEU A 54 17.27 12.01 6.22
C LEU A 54 17.69 12.34 4.77
N ILE A 55 18.63 13.26 4.61
CA ILE A 55 19.42 13.39 3.37
C ILE A 55 20.86 13.06 3.76
N SER A 56 21.36 11.93 3.28
CA SER A 56 22.70 11.42 3.57
C SER A 56 23.34 10.95 2.26
N GLY A 57 24.49 11.53 1.90
CA GLY A 57 25.37 10.96 0.87
C GLY A 57 25.08 11.34 -0.59
N GLY A 58 24.19 12.28 -0.87
CA GLY A 58 23.89 12.78 -2.22
C GLY A 58 24.22 14.27 -2.43
N THR A 59 24.21 14.72 -3.69
CA THR A 59 24.17 16.16 -4.01
C THR A 59 22.70 16.56 -4.15
N PHE A 60 22.26 17.57 -3.40
CA PHE A 60 20.90 18.11 -3.46
C PHE A 60 20.98 19.59 -3.84
N THR A 61 20.38 19.94 -4.98
CA THR A 61 20.24 21.32 -5.43
C THR A 61 18.77 21.69 -5.44
N LEU A 62 18.44 22.74 -4.69
CA LEU A 62 17.15 23.39 -4.75
C LEU A 62 17.34 24.79 -5.30
N THR A 63 16.69 25.08 -6.42
CA THR A 63 16.69 26.40 -7.03
C THR A 63 15.32 27.01 -6.84
N VAL A 64 15.27 28.14 -6.12
CA VAL A 64 14.06 28.97 -6.03
C VAL A 64 14.11 29.97 -7.18
N SER A 65 13.16 29.91 -8.09
CA SER A 65 13.06 30.87 -9.19
C SER A 65 12.79 32.29 -8.67
N ALA A 66 13.05 33.29 -9.51
CA ALA A 66 12.74 34.68 -9.20
C ALA A 66 11.22 34.94 -8.99
N SER A 67 10.36 34.05 -9.48
CA SER A 67 8.91 34.11 -9.29
C SER A 67 8.40 33.27 -8.10
N GLY A 68 9.29 32.63 -7.33
CA GLY A 68 8.93 31.88 -6.13
C GLY A 68 8.50 30.43 -6.39
N SER A 69 8.84 29.85 -7.54
CA SER A 69 8.69 28.40 -7.79
C SER A 69 9.94 27.64 -7.31
N VAL A 70 9.74 26.45 -6.75
CA VAL A 70 10.83 25.56 -6.28
C VAL A 70 11.13 24.53 -7.36
N ALA A 71 12.38 24.41 -7.76
CA ALA A 71 12.90 23.29 -8.56
C ALA A 71 13.87 22.47 -7.71
N THR A 72 13.71 21.14 -7.69
CA THR A 72 14.67 20.22 -7.07
C THR A 72 15.40 19.44 -8.16
N GLY A 73 16.73 19.52 -8.17
CA GLY A 73 17.60 18.71 -9.03
C GLY A 73 18.68 18.04 -8.18
N GLY A 74 18.87 16.73 -8.36
CA GLY A 74 19.94 16.02 -7.65
C GLY A 74 20.01 14.55 -8.01
N THR A 75 21.23 14.05 -8.13
CA THR A 75 21.51 12.61 -8.18
C THR A 75 21.56 12.11 -6.73
N ALA A 76 20.45 11.58 -6.24
CA ALA A 76 20.38 11.01 -4.91
C ALA A 76 21.21 9.72 -4.84
N GLY A 77 22.41 9.80 -4.25
CA GLY A 77 23.04 8.65 -3.63
C GLY A 77 22.32 8.34 -2.33
N GLY A 78 21.49 7.28 -2.30
CA GLY A 78 20.79 6.81 -1.11
C GLY A 78 19.30 7.16 -1.04
N LEU A 79 18.47 6.24 -1.54
CA LEU A 79 17.08 5.93 -1.16
C LEU A 79 16.15 7.08 -0.72
N GLY A 80 15.71 7.88 -1.71
CA GLY A 80 14.45 8.62 -1.70
C GLY A 80 14.07 8.95 -3.15
N SER A 81 12.92 8.45 -3.64
CA SER A 81 12.42 8.79 -4.98
C SER A 81 11.82 10.20 -4.96
N ILE A 82 12.25 11.10 -5.85
CA ILE A 82 11.65 12.43 -6.00
C ILE A 82 10.25 12.26 -6.60
N THR A 83 9.23 12.87 -6.00
CA THR A 83 7.86 12.86 -6.53
C THR A 83 7.58 14.12 -7.34
N PHE A 84 7.23 13.95 -8.60
CA PHE A 84 6.84 15.03 -9.52
C PHE A 84 5.32 15.16 -9.54
N LEU A 85 4.81 16.38 -9.39
CA LEU A 85 3.38 16.67 -9.45
C LEU A 85 3.04 17.31 -10.80
N ALA A 86 2.08 16.73 -11.51
CA ALA A 86 1.60 17.27 -12.76
C ALA A 86 0.75 18.53 -12.52
N ASN A 87 0.98 19.58 -13.33
CA ASN A 87 0.28 20.86 -13.32
C ASN A 87 -0.41 21.18 -14.66
N GLY A 88 -0.15 20.37 -15.69
CA GLY A 88 -0.80 20.48 -16.99
C GLY A 88 -0.87 19.12 -17.67
N SER A 89 -1.64 19.02 -18.76
CA SER A 89 -1.68 17.81 -19.56
C SER A 89 -0.60 17.84 -20.65
N GLY A 90 0.04 16.71 -20.91
CA GLY A 90 1.07 16.61 -21.94
C GLY A 90 1.94 15.36 -21.81
N ASP A 91 3.08 15.36 -22.49
CA ASP A 91 4.02 14.24 -22.45
C ASP A 91 4.85 14.26 -21.17
N LEU A 92 5.23 13.08 -20.66
CA LEU A 92 6.09 12.92 -19.49
C LEU A 92 7.39 13.74 -19.61
N THR A 93 7.94 13.85 -20.82
CA THR A 93 9.22 14.53 -21.09
C THR A 93 9.08 16.05 -21.24
N ASP A 94 7.86 16.58 -21.30
CA ASP A 94 7.62 18.02 -21.38
C ASP A 94 7.78 18.65 -19.99
N ALA A 95 8.80 19.50 -19.83
CA ALA A 95 9.09 20.16 -18.57
C ALA A 95 7.96 21.12 -18.12
N THR A 96 7.17 21.67 -19.06
CA THR A 96 6.10 22.64 -18.78
C THR A 96 4.89 22.03 -18.08
N VAL A 97 4.75 20.71 -18.15
CA VAL A 97 3.67 19.92 -17.57
C VAL A 97 3.82 19.75 -16.04
N TRP A 98 5.01 20.00 -15.49
CA TRP A 98 5.32 19.70 -14.08
C TRP A 98 5.38 20.95 -13.20
N SER A 99 4.91 20.83 -11.96
CA SER A 99 4.99 21.89 -10.94
C SER A 99 6.45 22.10 -10.52
N GLY A 100 7.19 22.88 -11.28
CA GLY A 100 8.64 23.06 -11.13
C GLY A 100 9.34 23.34 -12.45
N GLY A 101 8.67 23.11 -13.59
CA GLY A 101 9.25 23.37 -14.91
C GLY A 101 10.39 22.42 -15.24
N VAL A 102 10.41 21.23 -14.65
CA VAL A 102 11.45 20.20 -14.83
C VAL A 102 10.77 18.86 -15.06
N ALA A 103 11.14 18.19 -16.15
CA ALA A 103 10.64 16.86 -16.45
C ALA A 103 11.28 15.79 -15.55
N PRO A 104 10.55 14.70 -15.23
CA PRO A 104 11.09 13.56 -14.51
C PRO A 104 12.36 13.01 -15.14
N SER A 105 13.33 12.67 -14.29
CA SER A 105 14.59 12.06 -14.69
C SER A 105 15.09 11.08 -13.62
N GLY A 106 15.99 10.18 -14.00
CA GLY A 106 16.56 9.18 -13.09
C GLY A 106 15.50 8.25 -12.48
N THR A 107 15.53 8.10 -11.15
CA THR A 107 14.52 7.39 -10.37
C THR A 107 13.53 8.38 -9.77
N PHE A 108 12.25 8.22 -10.09
CA PHE A 108 11.23 9.21 -9.77
C PHE A 108 9.88 8.56 -9.47
N SER A 109 9.00 9.31 -8.83
CA SER A 109 7.59 9.00 -8.65
C SER A 109 6.76 10.14 -9.23
N ILE A 110 5.50 9.89 -9.57
CA ILE A 110 4.62 10.92 -10.11
C ILE A 110 3.26 10.91 -9.42
N SER A 111 2.66 12.09 -9.31
CA SER A 111 1.27 12.27 -8.91
C SER A 111 0.55 13.05 -10.00
N ILE A 112 -0.56 12.48 -10.49
CA ILE A 112 -1.38 13.04 -11.57
C ILE A 112 -2.73 13.45 -10.96
N PRO A 113 -2.98 14.75 -10.74
CA PRO A 113 -4.26 15.24 -10.23
C PRO A 113 -5.42 15.00 -11.20
N ALA A 114 -6.64 15.09 -10.66
CA ALA A 114 -7.86 15.00 -11.47
C ALA A 114 -7.89 16.04 -12.60
N GLY A 115 -8.42 15.65 -13.76
CA GLY A 115 -8.51 16.51 -14.95
C GLY A 115 -7.20 16.68 -15.74
N ILE A 116 -6.08 16.13 -15.26
CA ILE A 116 -4.79 16.17 -15.96
C ILE A 116 -4.51 14.82 -16.63
N THR A 117 -3.96 14.87 -17.85
CA THR A 117 -3.52 13.69 -18.60
C THR A 117 -2.01 13.75 -18.83
N ILE A 118 -1.29 12.76 -18.30
CA ILE A 118 0.12 12.54 -18.63
C ILE A 118 0.21 11.38 -19.62
N THR A 119 0.87 11.64 -20.75
CA THR A 119 1.14 10.64 -21.78
C THR A 119 2.60 10.22 -21.72
N ILE A 120 2.84 8.91 -21.76
CA ILE A 120 4.17 8.35 -22.00
C ILE A 120 4.20 7.81 -23.43
N SER A 121 4.75 8.60 -24.34
CA SER A 121 4.82 8.28 -25.76
C SER A 121 5.89 7.23 -26.07
N GLY A 122 5.73 6.54 -27.20
CA GLY A 122 6.71 5.55 -27.68
C GLY A 122 6.50 4.15 -27.13
N ALA A 123 7.48 3.26 -27.37
CA ALA A 123 7.36 1.84 -27.07
C ALA A 123 7.93 1.43 -25.70
N THR A 124 8.72 2.30 -25.06
CA THR A 124 9.48 1.96 -23.84
C THR A 124 9.65 3.18 -22.95
N LEU A 125 9.39 3.03 -21.65
CA LEU A 125 9.85 3.98 -20.65
C LEU A 125 11.21 3.53 -20.12
N SER A 126 12.27 4.22 -20.52
CA SER A 126 13.65 3.92 -20.08
C SER A 126 14.00 4.46 -18.70
N LEU A 127 13.23 5.44 -18.20
CA LEU A 127 13.44 6.04 -16.88
C LEU A 127 12.86 5.15 -15.77
N LYS A 128 13.38 5.30 -14.54
CA LYS A 128 13.01 4.44 -13.41
C LYS A 128 11.83 5.01 -12.64
N MET A 129 10.60 4.74 -13.12
CA MET A 129 9.40 5.13 -12.39
C MET A 129 9.14 4.16 -11.23
N GLY A 130 9.16 4.67 -10.01
CA GLY A 130 8.82 3.95 -8.79
C GLY A 130 7.32 3.95 -8.56
N ARG A 131 6.79 4.97 -7.86
CA ARG A 131 5.36 5.08 -7.56
C ARG A 131 4.67 6.07 -8.50
N CYS A 132 3.46 5.72 -8.94
CA CYS A 132 2.63 6.55 -9.78
C CYS A 132 1.20 6.59 -9.20
N ASP A 133 0.82 7.73 -8.67
CA ASP A 133 -0.51 7.97 -8.11
C ASP A 133 -1.38 8.72 -9.13
N VAL A 134 -2.44 8.08 -9.62
CA VAL A 134 -3.24 8.56 -10.77
C VAL A 134 -4.65 8.91 -10.33
N SER A 135 -4.94 10.20 -10.14
CA SER A 135 -6.31 10.72 -9.96
C SER A 135 -6.85 11.36 -11.26
N GLY A 136 -5.97 11.69 -12.21
CA GLY A 136 -6.29 12.07 -13.59
C GLY A 136 -6.14 10.90 -14.56
N THR A 137 -5.42 11.07 -15.66
CA THR A 137 -5.16 10.00 -16.62
C THR A 137 -3.66 9.76 -16.82
N LEU A 138 -3.25 8.50 -16.75
CA LEU A 138 -1.95 8.04 -17.26
C LEU A 138 -2.18 7.29 -18.56
N ALA A 139 -1.72 7.85 -19.69
CA ALA A 139 -1.82 7.25 -21.00
C ALA A 139 -0.49 6.64 -21.44
N LEU A 140 -0.50 5.38 -21.86
CA LEU A 140 0.71 4.63 -22.17
C LEU A 140 0.76 4.20 -23.65
N GLY A 141 1.92 4.37 -24.27
CA GLY A 141 2.21 3.73 -25.56
C GLY A 141 1.61 4.44 -26.77
N SER A 142 1.36 5.74 -26.68
CA SER A 142 0.88 6.51 -27.84
C SER A 142 1.82 6.34 -29.03
N GLY A 143 1.26 5.94 -30.18
CA GLY A 143 2.00 5.73 -31.43
C GLY A 143 2.87 4.48 -31.49
N SER A 144 2.69 3.50 -30.59
CA SER A 144 3.48 2.26 -30.59
C SER A 144 2.63 0.99 -30.59
N ASP A 145 3.24 -0.11 -31.06
CA ASP A 145 2.61 -1.42 -31.07
C ASP A 145 2.38 -1.98 -29.67
N THR A 146 3.36 -1.78 -28.79
CA THR A 146 3.40 -2.28 -27.42
C THR A 146 4.15 -1.28 -26.56
N PHE A 147 3.84 -1.20 -25.26
CA PHE A 147 4.55 -0.37 -24.30
C PHE A 147 5.32 -1.22 -23.29
N THR A 148 6.53 -0.84 -22.91
CA THR A 148 7.39 -1.58 -21.98
C THR A 148 7.96 -0.69 -20.88
N PHE A 149 7.74 -1.07 -19.62
CA PHE A 149 8.49 -0.53 -18.48
C PHE A 149 9.84 -1.24 -18.35
N THR A 150 10.94 -0.50 -18.16
CA THR A 150 12.28 -1.09 -17.92
C THR A 150 12.58 -1.29 -16.44
N SER A 151 11.86 -0.60 -15.55
CA SER A 151 11.92 -0.77 -14.10
C SER A 151 10.55 -1.09 -13.53
N PRO A 152 10.43 -1.76 -12.37
CA PRO A 152 9.14 -2.13 -11.79
C PRO A 152 8.38 -0.90 -11.29
N PRO A 153 7.23 -0.54 -11.88
CA PRO A 153 6.40 0.53 -11.36
C PRO A 153 5.36 0.00 -10.36
N THR A 154 4.93 0.90 -9.49
CA THR A 154 3.74 0.77 -8.64
C THR A 154 2.74 1.81 -9.11
N ILE A 155 1.72 1.37 -9.83
CA ILE A 155 0.69 2.25 -10.39
C ILE A 155 -0.58 2.12 -9.55
N ILE A 156 -1.03 3.22 -8.99
CA ILE A 156 -2.22 3.30 -8.14
C ILE A 156 -3.20 4.26 -8.79
N VAL A 157 -4.26 3.70 -9.36
CA VAL A 157 -5.34 4.47 -9.98
C VAL A 157 -6.37 4.77 -8.91
N ARG A 158 -6.43 6.03 -8.49
CA ARG A 158 -7.38 6.53 -7.50
C ARG A 158 -8.75 6.76 -8.11
N ARG A 159 -9.73 7.07 -7.27
CA ARG A 159 -11.09 7.43 -7.69
C ARG A 159 -11.09 8.55 -8.73
N GLY A 160 -11.82 8.34 -9.83
CA GLY A 160 -11.87 9.26 -10.97
C GLY A 160 -10.65 9.17 -11.90
N GLY A 161 -9.61 8.45 -11.50
CA GLY A 161 -8.41 8.25 -12.29
C GLY A 161 -8.56 7.16 -13.34
N ILE A 162 -7.77 7.23 -14.41
CA ILE A 162 -7.78 6.29 -15.53
C ILE A 162 -6.35 5.89 -15.90
N LEU A 163 -6.08 4.58 -15.95
CA LEU A 163 -4.94 4.03 -16.67
C LEU A 163 -5.37 3.67 -18.09
N LEU A 164 -4.77 4.30 -19.10
CA LEU A 164 -5.19 4.17 -20.50
C LEU A 164 -4.09 3.50 -21.34
N ASP A 165 -4.44 2.41 -22.01
CA ASP A 165 -3.59 1.78 -23.03
C ASP A 165 -3.89 2.35 -24.43
N GLN A 166 -2.91 3.03 -25.00
CA GLN A 166 -2.96 3.61 -26.34
C GLN A 166 -2.14 2.82 -27.37
N THR A 167 -1.59 1.66 -27.00
CA THR A 167 -0.86 0.81 -27.92
C THR A 167 -1.80 0.21 -28.98
N THR A 168 -1.29 -0.01 -30.19
CA THR A 168 -2.12 -0.56 -31.29
C THR A 168 -2.42 -2.04 -31.11
N LYS A 169 -1.52 -2.81 -30.49
CA LYS A 169 -1.73 -4.25 -30.21
C LYS A 169 -2.37 -4.53 -28.85
N LYS A 170 -2.66 -3.48 -28.06
CA LYS A 170 -3.22 -3.61 -26.72
C LYS A 170 -2.34 -4.44 -25.78
N VAL A 171 -1.04 -4.14 -25.75
CA VAL A 171 -0.07 -4.87 -24.92
C VAL A 171 0.80 -3.92 -24.11
N ILE A 172 0.80 -4.12 -22.80
CA ILE A 172 1.67 -3.42 -21.86
C ILE A 172 2.54 -4.45 -21.14
N ARG A 173 3.85 -4.22 -21.18
CA ARG A 173 4.88 -5.10 -20.62
C ARG A 173 5.50 -4.47 -19.38
N PHE A 174 5.66 -5.31 -18.37
CA PHE A 174 6.20 -4.95 -17.08
C PHE A 174 7.33 -5.93 -16.72
N PRO A 175 8.36 -5.48 -16.01
CA PRO A 175 9.30 -6.39 -15.38
C PRO A 175 8.65 -7.05 -14.15
N PHE A 176 9.34 -8.02 -13.56
CA PHE A 176 8.96 -8.55 -12.26
C PHE A 176 8.90 -7.45 -11.19
N ASN A 177 8.18 -7.73 -10.11
CA ASN A 177 7.98 -6.86 -8.94
C ASN A 177 7.16 -5.60 -9.22
N SER A 178 6.36 -5.63 -10.30
CA SER A 178 5.45 -4.54 -10.66
C SER A 178 4.07 -4.76 -10.07
N ILE A 179 3.34 -3.69 -9.80
CA ILE A 179 1.95 -3.79 -9.34
C ILE A 179 1.08 -2.69 -9.94
N ILE A 180 -0.14 -3.06 -10.29
CA ILE A 180 -1.21 -2.14 -10.68
C ILE A 180 -2.35 -2.34 -9.68
N ALA A 181 -2.75 -1.28 -9.00
CA ALA A 181 -3.92 -1.26 -8.14
C ALA A 181 -4.89 -0.18 -8.62
N ILE A 182 -6.10 -0.60 -9.00
CA ILE A 182 -7.20 0.29 -9.36
C ILE A 182 -8.13 0.33 -8.15
N LEU A 183 -8.18 1.46 -7.46
CA LEU A 183 -9.04 1.64 -6.29
C LEU A 183 -10.51 1.77 -6.71
N SER A 184 -11.41 1.74 -5.74
CA SER A 184 -12.84 1.95 -5.98
C SER A 184 -13.10 3.28 -6.69
N GLY A 185 -13.83 3.20 -7.81
CA GLY A 185 -14.12 4.35 -8.68
C GLY A 185 -12.96 4.81 -9.58
N GLY A 186 -11.81 4.13 -9.57
CA GLY A 186 -10.78 4.25 -10.60
C GLY A 186 -11.09 3.35 -11.81
N GLY A 187 -10.36 3.54 -12.92
CA GLY A 187 -10.62 2.77 -14.13
C GLY A 187 -9.40 2.40 -14.98
N PHE A 188 -9.62 1.42 -15.85
CA PHE A 188 -8.72 1.01 -16.93
C PHE A 188 -9.39 1.29 -18.28
N GLY A 189 -8.89 2.28 -19.02
CA GLY A 189 -9.54 2.85 -20.20
C GLY A 189 -9.46 1.99 -21.47
N ALA A 190 -9.05 0.73 -21.39
CA ALA A 190 -8.85 -0.15 -22.54
C ALA A 190 -9.07 -1.63 -22.17
N ILE A 191 -10.31 -2.10 -22.28
CA ILE A 191 -10.62 -3.53 -22.13
C ILE A 191 -9.95 -4.32 -23.25
N GLY A 192 -9.50 -5.53 -22.94
CA GLY A 192 -8.77 -6.39 -23.87
C GLY A 192 -7.27 -6.14 -23.89
N THR A 193 -6.77 -5.15 -23.14
CA THR A 193 -5.33 -4.99 -22.94
C THR A 193 -4.73 -6.21 -22.25
N VAL A 194 -3.63 -6.71 -22.84
CA VAL A 194 -2.84 -7.80 -22.30
C VAL A 194 -1.68 -7.22 -21.49
N LEU A 195 -1.71 -7.46 -20.19
CA LEU A 195 -0.60 -7.19 -19.28
C LEU A 195 0.36 -8.38 -19.32
N GLN A 196 1.65 -8.11 -19.54
CA GLN A 196 2.66 -9.15 -19.65
C GLN A 196 3.81 -8.93 -18.69
N ILE A 197 4.32 -10.03 -18.13
CA ILE A 197 5.65 -10.03 -17.54
C ILE A 197 6.66 -10.26 -18.66
N PHE A 198 7.56 -9.31 -18.85
CA PHE A 198 8.57 -9.33 -19.89
C PHE A 198 9.96 -9.09 -19.30
N GLN A 199 10.87 -10.05 -19.50
CA GLN A 199 12.25 -9.93 -19.04
C GLN A 199 13.20 -10.61 -20.01
N GLY A 200 14.30 -9.93 -20.35
CA GLY A 200 15.35 -10.49 -21.21
C GLY A 200 14.85 -10.90 -22.61
N GLY A 201 13.84 -10.22 -23.15
CA GLY A 201 13.26 -10.56 -24.45
C GLY A 201 12.16 -11.64 -24.42
N VAL A 202 11.84 -12.18 -23.25
CA VAL A 202 10.91 -13.31 -23.11
C VAL A 202 9.67 -12.91 -22.30
N VAL A 203 8.49 -13.31 -22.78
CA VAL A 203 7.23 -13.23 -22.03
C VAL A 203 7.14 -14.41 -21.08
N ARG A 204 6.92 -14.14 -19.79
CA ARG A 204 6.84 -15.17 -18.73
C ARG A 204 5.40 -15.55 -18.40
N ALA A 205 4.53 -14.55 -18.33
CA ALA A 205 3.11 -14.69 -18.04
C ALA A 205 2.33 -13.57 -18.73
N SER A 206 1.03 -13.77 -18.88
CA SER A 206 0.13 -12.79 -19.48
C SER A 206 -1.24 -12.85 -18.83
N PHE A 207 -1.90 -11.69 -18.72
CA PHE A 207 -3.25 -11.54 -18.23
C PHE A 207 -4.00 -10.54 -19.11
N THR A 208 -5.23 -10.85 -19.50
CA THR A 208 -6.08 -9.95 -20.30
C THR A 208 -7.06 -9.22 -19.39
N VAL A 209 -7.04 -7.89 -19.43
CA VAL A 209 -7.97 -7.04 -18.68
C VAL A 209 -9.38 -7.21 -19.24
N THR A 210 -10.31 -7.68 -18.40
CA THR A 210 -11.70 -7.95 -18.77
C THR A 210 -12.69 -6.91 -18.25
N SER A 211 -12.30 -6.09 -17.27
CA SER A 211 -13.11 -5.00 -16.72
C SER A 211 -12.37 -3.67 -16.79
N ALA A 212 -13.11 -2.58 -16.96
CA ALA A 212 -12.59 -1.22 -17.02
C ALA A 212 -12.72 -0.45 -15.70
N SER A 213 -13.29 -1.06 -14.66
CA SER A 213 -13.59 -0.40 -13.38
C SER A 213 -12.95 -1.15 -12.22
N GLY A 214 -12.37 -0.39 -11.28
CA GLY A 214 -11.95 -0.93 -9.99
C GLY A 214 -13.14 -1.27 -9.08
N PRO A 215 -12.90 -1.96 -7.95
CA PRO A 215 -11.57 -2.29 -7.42
C PRO A 215 -10.91 -3.49 -8.13
N PHE A 216 -9.60 -3.41 -8.35
CA PHE A 216 -8.82 -4.48 -8.97
C PHE A 216 -7.34 -4.35 -8.61
N THR A 217 -6.66 -5.47 -8.40
CA THR A 217 -5.19 -5.51 -8.26
C THR A 217 -4.60 -6.56 -9.18
N CYS A 218 -3.50 -6.22 -9.86
CA CYS A 218 -2.65 -7.14 -10.61
C CYS A 218 -1.20 -7.00 -10.13
N GLY A 219 -0.67 -8.06 -9.51
CA GLY A 219 0.71 -8.16 -9.08
C GLY A 219 1.53 -9.05 -10.02
N MET A 220 2.74 -8.62 -10.35
CA MET A 220 3.70 -9.36 -11.18
C MET A 220 4.87 -9.78 -10.30
N LEU A 221 4.92 -11.04 -9.91
CA LEU A 221 5.81 -11.52 -8.85
C LEU A 221 7.19 -11.90 -9.40
N ALA A 222 8.16 -12.01 -8.49
CA ALA A 222 9.54 -12.41 -8.80
C ALA A 222 9.68 -13.84 -9.34
N ASP A 223 8.71 -14.72 -9.04
CA ASP A 223 8.64 -16.09 -9.56
C ASP A 223 8.14 -16.15 -11.02
N GLY A 224 7.74 -15.00 -11.58
CA GLY A 224 7.20 -14.87 -12.93
C GLY A 224 5.73 -15.20 -13.08
N SER A 225 5.00 -15.35 -11.98
CA SER A 225 3.54 -15.44 -11.97
C SER A 225 2.87 -14.05 -11.98
N ILE A 226 1.65 -14.00 -12.53
CA ILE A 226 0.73 -12.86 -12.37
C ILE A 226 -0.37 -13.30 -11.41
N GLN A 227 -0.61 -12.51 -10.36
CA GLN A 227 -1.73 -12.70 -9.44
C GLN A 227 -2.70 -11.54 -9.57
N THR A 228 -3.99 -11.85 -9.65
CA THR A 228 -5.06 -10.87 -9.85
C THR A 228 -6.17 -11.01 -8.83
N TYR A 229 -6.71 -9.89 -8.39
CA TYR A 229 -7.77 -9.82 -7.39
C TYR A 229 -8.86 -8.87 -7.86
N ASN A 230 -10.13 -9.25 -7.67
CA ASN A 230 -11.29 -8.39 -7.90
C ASN A 230 -11.56 -7.44 -6.71
N SER A 231 -10.49 -7.00 -6.06
CA SER A 231 -10.46 -6.14 -4.90
C SER A 231 -9.13 -5.38 -4.88
N VAL A 232 -9.02 -4.33 -4.07
CA VAL A 232 -7.72 -3.73 -3.75
C VAL A 232 -6.99 -4.69 -2.82
N THR A 233 -5.85 -5.23 -3.24
CA THR A 233 -5.11 -6.22 -2.44
C THR A 233 -3.64 -5.84 -2.30
N ALA A 234 -3.15 -5.77 -1.05
CA ALA A 234 -1.71 -5.68 -0.80
C ALA A 234 -1.11 -7.08 -0.73
N ILE A 235 0.03 -7.31 -1.40
CA ILE A 235 0.68 -8.62 -1.50
C ILE A 235 1.99 -8.56 -0.70
N ALA A 236 2.06 -9.24 0.44
CA ALA A 236 3.28 -9.36 1.22
C ALA A 236 4.22 -10.36 0.54
N VAL A 237 5.39 -9.88 0.12
CA VAL A 237 6.38 -10.64 -0.67
C VAL A 237 7.75 -10.73 0.01
N MET A 238 7.95 -10.01 1.11
CA MET A 238 9.13 -10.11 1.97
C MET A 238 8.69 -10.16 3.42
N SER A 239 9.38 -10.96 4.24
CA SER A 239 9.09 -11.02 5.68
C SER A 239 9.34 -9.66 6.33
N GLY A 240 8.40 -9.22 7.16
CA GLY A 240 8.49 -7.94 7.84
C GLY A 240 7.18 -7.49 8.47
N ASP A 241 7.13 -6.22 8.84
CA ASP A 241 6.00 -5.63 9.56
C ASP A 241 4.90 -5.14 8.61
N PHE A 242 3.65 -5.23 9.06
CA PHE A 242 2.45 -4.78 8.36
C PHE A 242 2.50 -3.31 7.96
N THR A 243 3.23 -2.48 8.71
CA THR A 243 3.39 -1.04 8.45
C THR A 243 4.57 -0.72 7.53
N ALA A 244 5.44 -1.70 7.24
CA ALA A 244 6.64 -1.49 6.45
C ALA A 244 6.34 -1.63 4.96
N ALA A 245 6.51 -0.55 4.19
CA ALA A 245 6.31 -0.59 2.73
C ALA A 245 7.13 -1.70 2.05
N GLY A 246 8.39 -1.91 2.49
CA GLY A 246 9.26 -2.95 1.93
C GLY A 246 8.72 -4.38 2.04
N THR A 247 7.77 -4.66 2.93
CA THR A 247 7.12 -5.97 3.05
C THR A 247 6.22 -6.29 1.86
N PHE A 248 5.67 -5.27 1.21
CA PHE A 248 4.64 -5.42 0.18
C PHE A 248 5.19 -5.20 -1.23
N LEU A 249 4.63 -5.92 -2.20
CA LEU A 249 4.96 -5.82 -3.62
C LEU A 249 4.87 -4.35 -4.08
N GLY A 250 5.94 -3.84 -4.68
CA GLY A 250 6.01 -2.45 -5.14
C GLY A 250 6.00 -1.39 -4.02
N GLY A 251 6.06 -1.78 -2.74
CA GLY A 251 5.84 -0.83 -1.65
C GLY A 251 4.36 -0.45 -1.45
N PHE A 252 3.43 -1.21 -2.04
CA PHE A 252 1.99 -1.00 -1.89
C PHE A 252 1.48 -1.56 -0.56
N ALA A 253 1.88 -0.92 0.54
CA ALA A 253 1.37 -1.25 1.87
C ALA A 253 -0.07 -0.75 2.06
N PRO A 254 -0.90 -1.49 2.82
CA PRO A 254 -2.24 -1.04 3.15
C PRO A 254 -2.20 0.20 4.05
N SER A 255 -3.19 1.07 3.89
CA SER A 255 -3.39 2.25 4.73
C SER A 255 -4.86 2.66 4.72
N ALA A 256 -5.27 3.52 5.64
CA ALA A 256 -6.65 4.01 5.70
C ALA A 256 -7.12 4.69 4.40
N ASP A 257 -6.24 5.43 3.71
CA ASP A 257 -6.54 6.08 2.42
C ASP A 257 -6.76 5.04 1.29
N ILE A 258 -5.87 4.06 1.21
CA ILE A 258 -5.92 3.02 0.17
C ILE A 258 -7.10 2.08 0.38
N CYS A 259 -7.44 1.79 1.64
CA CYS A 259 -8.42 0.79 2.02
C CYS A 259 -9.79 1.36 2.36
N SER A 260 -10.08 2.61 1.97
CA SER A 260 -11.42 3.17 2.09
C SER A 260 -12.38 2.41 1.15
N GLY A 261 -13.23 1.54 1.71
CA GLY A 261 -14.10 0.62 0.97
C GLY A 261 -13.58 -0.83 0.91
N GLY A 262 -12.56 -1.15 1.70
CA GLY A 262 -12.06 -2.51 1.89
C GLY A 262 -10.81 -2.89 1.09
N CYS A 263 -9.83 -3.48 1.78
CA CYS A 263 -8.66 -4.11 1.19
C CYS A 263 -8.56 -5.59 1.55
N GLY A 264 -8.02 -6.37 0.62
CA GLY A 264 -7.45 -7.68 0.91
C GLY A 264 -5.95 -7.61 1.22
N ILE A 265 -5.44 -8.61 1.94
CA ILE A 265 -4.02 -8.90 2.09
C ILE A 265 -3.76 -10.33 1.63
N GLN A 266 -2.75 -10.50 0.78
CA GLN A 266 -2.21 -11.82 0.45
C GLN A 266 -0.81 -11.95 1.06
N VAL A 267 -0.58 -13.00 1.85
CA VAL A 267 0.78 -13.40 2.27
C VAL A 267 1.22 -14.57 1.39
N ILE A 268 2.32 -14.43 0.66
CA ILE A 268 2.82 -15.50 -0.22
C ILE A 268 3.66 -16.53 0.57
N GLY A 269 3.81 -17.74 0.03
CA GLY A 269 4.62 -18.79 0.66
C GLY A 269 6.06 -18.35 0.93
N GLY A 270 6.61 -18.75 2.08
CA GLY A 270 7.95 -18.37 2.54
C GLY A 270 8.05 -16.99 3.19
N VAL A 271 6.94 -16.26 3.34
CA VAL A 271 6.89 -14.92 3.95
C VAL A 271 6.24 -14.96 5.32
N THR A 272 6.84 -14.25 6.27
CA THR A 272 6.25 -13.95 7.58
C THR A 272 5.78 -12.50 7.63
N LEU A 273 4.47 -12.29 7.73
CA LEU A 273 3.88 -10.96 7.93
C LEU A 273 3.59 -10.77 9.42
N SER A 274 4.26 -9.79 10.04
CA SER A 274 4.07 -9.45 11.46
C SER A 274 3.18 -8.24 11.63
N THR A 275 2.35 -8.23 12.67
CA THR A 275 1.48 -7.10 13.04
C THR A 275 2.03 -6.29 14.23
N ALA A 276 3.30 -6.51 14.60
CA ALA A 276 3.88 -5.91 15.81
C ALA A 276 3.81 -4.37 15.82
N GLY A 277 4.03 -3.72 14.67
CA GLY A 277 3.94 -2.27 14.48
C GLY A 277 2.52 -1.70 14.48
N LEU A 278 1.49 -2.56 14.51
CA LEU A 278 0.10 -2.14 14.71
C LEU A 278 -0.28 -2.00 16.19
N HIS A 279 0.63 -2.36 17.11
CA HIS A 279 0.45 -2.17 18.56
C HIS A 279 -0.88 -2.72 19.10
N GLY A 280 -1.25 -3.92 18.64
CA GLY A 280 -2.44 -4.64 19.11
C GLY A 280 -3.77 -4.21 18.48
N VAL A 281 -3.79 -3.27 17.53
CA VAL A 281 -5.04 -2.85 16.87
C VAL A 281 -4.85 -2.65 15.37
N LEU A 282 -5.64 -3.37 14.57
CA LEU A 282 -5.84 -3.04 13.15
C LEU A 282 -7.06 -2.12 13.01
N ASN A 283 -6.82 -0.84 12.70
CA ASN A 283 -7.82 0.24 12.76
C ASN A 283 -8.22 0.83 11.41
N PHE A 284 -8.00 0.11 10.31
CA PHE A 284 -8.50 0.46 8.98
C PHE A 284 -9.08 -0.78 8.29
N GLU A 285 -9.88 -0.56 7.26
CA GLU A 285 -10.79 -1.54 6.67
C GLU A 285 -10.05 -2.60 5.82
N ILE A 286 -9.43 -3.57 6.48
CA ILE A 286 -8.99 -4.82 5.85
C ILE A 286 -10.13 -5.82 5.95
N THR A 287 -10.68 -6.23 4.82
CA THR A 287 -11.84 -7.12 4.74
C THR A 287 -11.42 -8.58 4.60
N SER A 288 -10.19 -8.86 4.17
CA SER A 288 -9.68 -10.22 4.07
C SER A 288 -8.17 -10.31 4.23
N ILE A 289 -7.68 -11.34 4.91
CA ILE A 289 -6.27 -11.75 4.93
C ILE A 289 -6.21 -13.22 4.56
N THR A 290 -5.47 -13.52 3.49
CA THR A 290 -5.20 -14.89 3.05
C THR A 290 -3.73 -15.20 3.27
N VAL A 291 -3.47 -16.25 4.03
CA VAL A 291 -2.11 -16.73 4.33
C VAL A 291 -1.88 -18.00 3.54
N ALA A 292 -1.04 -17.94 2.51
CA ALA A 292 -0.75 -19.08 1.65
C ALA A 292 -0.02 -20.20 2.41
N ILE A 293 -0.05 -21.41 1.86
CA ILE A 293 0.73 -22.55 2.35
C ILE A 293 2.22 -22.15 2.44
N GLY A 294 2.85 -22.47 3.57
CA GLY A 294 4.26 -22.14 3.85
C GLY A 294 4.51 -20.66 4.18
N ALA A 295 3.46 -19.84 4.29
CA ALA A 295 3.54 -18.48 4.82
C ALA A 295 3.16 -18.45 6.30
N THR A 296 3.56 -17.39 7.02
CA THR A 296 3.21 -17.20 8.42
C THR A 296 2.58 -15.82 8.63
N PHE A 297 1.45 -15.77 9.33
CA PHE A 297 0.88 -14.52 9.85
C PHE A 297 1.09 -14.45 11.36
N GLN A 298 1.88 -13.47 11.79
CA GLN A 298 2.22 -13.27 13.20
C GLN A 298 1.36 -12.14 13.79
N LEU A 299 0.39 -12.54 14.61
CA LEU A 299 -0.60 -11.67 15.20
C LEU A 299 -0.20 -11.22 16.61
N GLY A 300 -0.23 -9.90 16.85
CA GLY A 300 0.12 -9.31 18.13
C GLY A 300 1.50 -8.63 18.14
N THR A 301 1.79 -7.99 19.26
CA THR A 301 3.07 -7.35 19.53
C THR A 301 3.79 -8.14 20.64
N PRO A 302 5.01 -8.67 20.39
CA PRO A 302 5.77 -9.37 21.42
C PRO A 302 5.93 -8.53 22.69
N GLY A 303 5.60 -9.12 23.84
CA GLY A 303 5.70 -8.44 25.15
C GLY A 303 4.59 -7.43 25.45
N ALA A 304 3.65 -7.18 24.52
CA ALA A 304 2.48 -6.38 24.83
C ALA A 304 1.51 -7.16 25.71
N THR A 305 0.99 -6.52 26.76
CA THR A 305 0.01 -7.08 27.70
C THR A 305 -1.41 -7.13 27.14
N THR A 306 -1.63 -6.53 25.98
CA THR A 306 -2.91 -6.53 25.28
C THR A 306 -3.01 -7.69 24.31
N GLY A 307 -4.24 -8.07 23.98
CA GLY A 307 -4.54 -8.94 22.85
C GLY A 307 -4.38 -8.22 21.51
N PHE A 308 -5.03 -8.74 20.47
CA PHE A 308 -5.12 -8.09 19.17
C PHE A 308 -6.57 -7.83 18.77
N LYS A 309 -6.88 -6.61 18.33
CA LYS A 309 -8.23 -6.20 17.93
C LYS A 309 -8.30 -5.84 16.45
N PHE A 310 -9.28 -6.41 15.75
CA PHE A 310 -9.69 -5.97 14.42
C PHE A 310 -10.84 -4.98 14.54
N GLN A 311 -10.67 -3.74 14.10
CA GLN A 311 -11.72 -2.72 14.23
C GLN A 311 -12.89 -2.93 13.25
N PHE A 312 -12.64 -3.64 12.13
CA PHE A 312 -13.60 -3.88 11.06
C PHE A 312 -13.78 -5.38 10.84
N SER A 313 -14.94 -5.77 10.29
CA SER A 313 -15.24 -7.16 9.92
C SER A 313 -14.21 -7.68 8.95
N ILE A 314 -13.72 -8.89 9.21
CA ILE A 314 -12.59 -9.45 8.47
C ILE A 314 -12.78 -10.94 8.21
N LYS A 315 -12.34 -11.39 7.04
CA LYS A 315 -12.17 -12.80 6.72
C LYS A 315 -10.69 -13.19 6.83
N LEU A 316 -10.35 -13.99 7.83
CA LEU A 316 -9.02 -14.58 7.98
C LEU A 316 -9.05 -16.01 7.41
N SER A 317 -8.28 -16.25 6.35
CA SER A 317 -8.12 -17.57 5.74
C SER A 317 -6.68 -18.02 5.85
N ILE A 318 -6.43 -18.97 6.77
CA ILE A 318 -5.10 -19.44 7.12
C ILE A 318 -4.87 -20.81 6.46
N LEU A 319 -4.16 -20.83 5.33
CA LEU A 319 -3.70 -22.07 4.67
C LEU A 319 -2.26 -22.45 5.06
N GLY A 320 -1.48 -21.49 5.56
CA GLY A 320 -0.17 -21.71 6.17
C GLY A 320 -0.27 -21.65 7.69
N ASP A 321 0.64 -20.90 8.31
CA ASP A 321 0.74 -20.79 9.76
C ASP A 321 0.20 -19.45 10.27
N MET A 322 -0.41 -19.49 11.44
CA MET A 322 -0.71 -18.32 12.25
C MET A 322 -0.04 -18.47 13.61
N SER A 323 0.72 -17.46 14.03
CA SER A 323 1.32 -17.41 15.36
C SER A 323 0.77 -16.22 16.15
N PHE A 324 0.38 -16.44 17.39
CA PHE A 324 -0.02 -15.36 18.30
C PHE A 324 1.09 -15.07 19.29
N VAL A 325 1.58 -13.83 19.29
CA VAL A 325 2.76 -13.39 20.05
C VAL A 325 2.46 -12.34 21.13
N GLY A 326 1.22 -11.89 21.25
CA GLY A 326 0.79 -11.03 22.37
C GLY A 326 0.71 -11.81 23.68
N SER A 327 0.87 -11.12 24.82
CA SER A 327 0.70 -11.75 26.14
C SER A 327 -0.71 -11.60 26.72
N GLY A 328 -1.59 -10.83 26.07
CA GLY A 328 -2.98 -10.65 26.52
C GLY A 328 -3.88 -11.89 26.34
N GLY A 329 -3.53 -12.81 25.43
CA GLY A 329 -4.25 -14.09 25.29
C GLY A 329 -5.63 -13.99 24.64
N TYR A 330 -5.91 -12.93 23.88
CA TYR A 330 -7.17 -12.79 23.18
C TYR A 330 -7.05 -12.12 21.80
N ILE A 331 -7.96 -12.50 20.89
CA ILE A 331 -8.17 -11.92 19.57
C ILE A 331 -9.61 -11.39 19.55
N MET A 332 -9.78 -10.09 19.34
CA MET A 332 -11.11 -9.47 19.28
C MET A 332 -11.56 -9.32 17.82
N LEU A 333 -12.72 -9.90 17.50
CA LEU A 333 -13.35 -9.84 16.19
C LEU A 333 -14.72 -9.16 16.30
N PRO A 334 -15.06 -8.22 15.39
CA PRO A 334 -16.40 -7.63 15.37
C PRO A 334 -17.39 -8.56 14.64
N PRO A 335 -18.71 -8.32 14.77
CA PRO A 335 -19.73 -8.98 13.97
C PRO A 335 -19.44 -8.96 12.46
N GLY A 336 -19.83 -10.00 11.74
CA GLY A 336 -19.54 -10.17 10.30
C GLY A 336 -18.16 -10.75 9.97
N SER A 337 -17.38 -11.15 10.97
CA SER A 337 -16.04 -11.71 10.75
C SER A 337 -16.07 -13.23 10.54
N GLU A 338 -15.08 -13.71 9.79
CA GLU A 338 -14.80 -15.12 9.55
C GLU A 338 -13.34 -15.43 9.90
N PHE A 339 -13.09 -16.54 10.58
CA PHE A 339 -11.75 -17.01 10.88
C PHE A 339 -11.67 -18.52 10.64
N ASP A 340 -10.96 -18.88 9.57
CA ASP A 340 -10.78 -20.23 9.12
C ASP A 340 -9.29 -20.62 9.12
N ILE A 341 -8.98 -21.75 9.75
CA ILE A 341 -7.72 -22.48 9.60
C ILE A 341 -8.03 -23.71 8.75
N ALA A 342 -7.45 -23.74 7.56
CA ALA A 342 -7.64 -24.81 6.59
C ALA A 342 -6.87 -26.08 7.01
N ASP A 343 -7.19 -27.20 6.36
CA ASP A 343 -6.46 -28.45 6.59
C ASP A 343 -4.99 -28.29 6.17
N GLY A 344 -4.07 -28.71 7.05
CA GLY A 344 -2.63 -28.47 6.91
C GLY A 344 -2.15 -27.08 7.33
N GLY A 345 -3.05 -26.16 7.68
CA GLY A 345 -2.69 -24.91 8.36
C GLY A 345 -2.52 -25.11 9.86
N GLU A 346 -1.74 -24.25 10.50
CA GLU A 346 -1.47 -24.34 11.95
C GLU A 346 -1.73 -23.02 12.68
N PHE A 347 -2.19 -23.13 13.92
CA PHE A 347 -2.19 -22.02 14.87
C PHE A 347 -1.29 -22.35 16.04
N SER A 348 -0.41 -21.43 16.45
CA SER A 348 0.45 -21.60 17.61
C SER A 348 0.53 -20.36 18.49
N SER A 349 0.65 -20.59 19.80
CA SER A 349 0.94 -19.56 20.80
C SER A 349 1.64 -20.14 22.02
N SER A 350 2.39 -19.30 22.74
CA SER A 350 3.01 -19.67 24.02
C SER A 350 2.02 -19.61 25.19
N ILE A 351 0.85 -19.00 25.00
CA ILE A 351 -0.21 -18.87 25.99
C ILE A 351 -1.55 -19.33 25.41
N SER A 352 -2.52 -19.61 26.27
CA SER A 352 -3.87 -19.91 25.80
C SER A 352 -4.50 -18.64 25.21
N VAL A 353 -4.99 -18.76 23.98
CA VAL A 353 -5.65 -17.67 23.26
C VAL A 353 -7.15 -17.93 23.17
N SER A 354 -7.93 -16.88 23.35
CA SER A 354 -9.39 -16.87 23.12
C SER A 354 -9.77 -15.91 21.99
N ILE A 355 -10.87 -16.18 21.30
CA ILE A 355 -11.57 -15.21 20.46
C ILE A 355 -12.65 -14.57 21.29
N GLU A 356 -12.69 -13.25 21.26
CA GLU A 356 -13.75 -12.44 21.85
C GLU A 356 -14.50 -11.68 20.76
N ILE A 357 -15.80 -11.53 20.95
CA ILE A 357 -16.64 -10.72 20.07
C ILE A 357 -16.90 -9.40 20.76
N PHE A 358 -16.64 -8.30 20.06
CA PHE A 358 -16.83 -6.96 20.61
C PHE A 358 -17.71 -6.08 19.74
N ASP A 359 -18.31 -5.09 20.38
CA ASP A 359 -19.05 -4.03 19.73
C ASP A 359 -18.08 -2.96 19.22
N PRO A 360 -17.99 -2.72 17.90
CA PRO A 360 -17.19 -1.61 17.42
C PRO A 360 -17.74 -0.23 17.83
N LEU A 361 -19.03 -0.11 18.16
CA LEU A 361 -19.66 1.15 18.58
C LEU A 361 -19.42 1.47 20.05
N THR A 362 -19.56 0.48 20.93
CA THR A 362 -19.43 0.68 22.38
C THR A 362 -18.07 0.25 22.94
N GLY A 363 -17.29 -0.52 22.19
CA GLY A 363 -15.96 -1.01 22.58
C GLY A 363 -15.97 -2.16 23.58
N PHE A 364 -17.16 -2.66 23.95
CA PHE A 364 -17.31 -3.75 24.93
C PHE A 364 -17.42 -5.12 24.27
N ALA A 365 -16.95 -6.17 24.96
CA ALA A 365 -17.19 -7.55 24.57
C ALA A 365 -18.69 -7.88 24.75
N ILE A 366 -19.31 -8.51 23.75
CA ILE A 366 -20.76 -8.79 23.72
C ILE A 366 -21.09 -10.28 23.60
N GLY A 367 -20.14 -11.11 23.13
CA GLY A 367 -20.42 -12.50 22.72
C GLY A 367 -19.64 -13.56 23.50
N PRO A 368 -19.92 -14.85 23.24
CA PRO A 368 -19.21 -15.94 23.89
C PRO A 368 -17.73 -15.91 23.53
N LEU A 369 -16.90 -16.16 24.54
CA LEU A 369 -15.46 -16.39 24.38
C LEU A 369 -15.25 -17.80 23.83
N GLN A 370 -14.56 -17.93 22.69
CA GLN A 370 -14.12 -19.22 22.19
C GLN A 370 -12.64 -19.43 22.50
N ALA A 371 -12.30 -20.46 23.27
CA ALA A 371 -10.89 -20.81 23.46
C ALA A 371 -10.32 -21.46 22.17
N LEU A 372 -9.24 -20.91 21.62
CA LEU A 372 -8.39 -21.63 20.66
C LEU A 372 -7.39 -22.54 21.37
N GLY A 373 -6.98 -22.17 22.59
CA GLY A 373 -5.87 -22.83 23.28
C GLY A 373 -4.52 -22.31 22.80
N THR A 374 -3.50 -23.17 22.86
CA THR A 374 -2.10 -22.83 22.52
C THR A 374 -1.68 -23.38 21.16
N LEU A 375 -2.37 -24.39 20.63
CA LEU A 375 -2.00 -25.08 19.40
C LEU A 375 -3.23 -25.67 18.71
N ILE A 376 -3.32 -25.44 17.40
CA ILE A 376 -4.17 -26.21 16.48
C ILE A 376 -3.24 -26.75 15.40
N SER A 377 -3.12 -28.08 15.30
CA SER A 377 -2.35 -28.75 14.25
C SER A 377 -3.08 -29.99 13.74
N GLY A 378 -2.91 -30.31 12.45
CA GLY A 378 -3.46 -31.52 11.83
C GLY A 378 -5.00 -31.55 11.76
N GLY A 379 -5.65 -30.39 11.65
CA GLY A 379 -7.10 -30.31 11.54
C GLY A 379 -7.60 -28.95 11.05
N THR A 380 -8.92 -28.84 10.90
CA THR A 380 -9.61 -27.61 10.48
C THR A 380 -10.23 -26.91 11.68
N PHE A 381 -10.32 -25.58 11.60
CA PHE A 381 -11.10 -24.75 12.50
C PHE A 381 -11.84 -23.71 11.67
N THR A 382 -13.14 -23.57 11.90
CA THR A 382 -13.93 -22.51 11.27
C THR A 382 -14.73 -21.77 12.33
N LEU A 383 -14.70 -20.45 12.25
CA LEU A 383 -15.50 -19.56 13.08
C LEU A 383 -16.15 -18.51 12.20
N THR A 384 -17.47 -18.42 12.25
CA THR A 384 -18.24 -17.40 11.56
C THR A 384 -19.06 -16.62 12.58
N ILE A 385 -18.88 -15.30 12.60
CA ILE A 385 -19.69 -14.37 13.37
C ILE A 385 -20.60 -13.67 12.38
N SER A 386 -21.90 -13.93 12.43
CA SER A 386 -22.86 -13.26 11.54
C SER A 386 -22.87 -11.74 11.75
N ALA A 387 -23.45 -10.99 10.81
CA ALA A 387 -23.63 -9.54 10.96
C ALA A 387 -24.59 -9.18 12.10
N SER A 388 -25.53 -10.08 12.41
CA SER A 388 -26.24 -9.97 13.68
C SER A 388 -25.21 -10.15 14.78
N GLY A 389 -24.46 -11.25 14.81
CA GLY A 389 -23.37 -11.55 15.76
C GLY A 389 -23.54 -12.92 16.43
N SER A 390 -24.49 -13.73 15.94
CA SER A 390 -24.55 -15.17 16.19
C SER A 390 -23.25 -15.84 15.72
N VAL A 391 -22.81 -16.86 16.47
CA VAL A 391 -21.52 -17.54 16.29
C VAL A 391 -21.72 -18.99 15.87
N THR A 392 -21.07 -19.37 14.79
CA THR A 392 -21.01 -20.76 14.32
C THR A 392 -19.56 -21.22 14.35
N ILE A 393 -19.32 -22.37 14.99
CA ILE A 393 -17.98 -22.96 15.12
C ILE A 393 -17.99 -24.38 14.57
N GLY A 394 -16.98 -24.72 13.78
CA GLY A 394 -16.82 -26.05 13.20
C GLY A 394 -15.36 -26.46 13.04
N GLY A 395 -15.16 -27.59 12.36
CA GLY A 395 -13.86 -28.19 12.08
C GLY A 395 -13.53 -29.40 12.95
N THR A 396 -12.40 -30.07 12.66
CA THR A 396 -11.95 -31.24 13.41
C THR A 396 -11.30 -30.88 14.75
N ALA A 397 -10.80 -29.65 14.89
CA ALA A 397 -10.32 -29.09 16.15
C ALA A 397 -11.43 -28.38 16.96
N GLY A 398 -12.51 -27.95 16.30
CA GLY A 398 -13.70 -27.36 16.93
C GLY A 398 -14.70 -28.44 17.34
N ARG A 399 -14.90 -28.68 18.63
CA ARG A 399 -16.01 -29.54 19.10
C ARG A 399 -17.32 -28.82 18.73
N GLY A 400 -17.95 -29.22 17.62
CA GLY A 400 -19.08 -28.54 16.99
C GLY A 400 -20.16 -28.14 17.99
N THR A 401 -20.26 -26.84 18.24
CA THR A 401 -21.32 -26.22 19.05
C THR A 401 -21.77 -24.98 18.30
N THR A 402 -22.96 -25.03 17.71
CA THR A 402 -23.65 -23.83 17.23
C THR A 402 -24.34 -23.21 18.43
N THR A 403 -23.92 -22.02 18.83
CA THR A 403 -24.62 -21.26 19.88
C THR A 403 -25.27 -20.06 19.21
N GLU A 404 -26.54 -20.19 18.81
CA GLU A 404 -27.33 -19.06 18.34
C GLU A 404 -27.75 -18.21 19.54
N MET A 405 -27.44 -16.92 19.51
CA MET A 405 -28.07 -15.93 20.38
C MET A 405 -28.67 -14.80 19.54
N PRO A 406 -29.93 -14.41 19.78
CA PRO A 406 -30.57 -13.35 19.03
C PRO A 406 -30.02 -11.99 19.43
N PHE A 407 -29.74 -11.17 18.43
CA PHE A 407 -29.54 -9.74 18.61
C PHE A 407 -30.85 -9.13 19.04
N SER A 408 -30.90 -8.54 20.22
CA SER A 408 -31.98 -7.63 20.56
C SER A 408 -31.78 -6.38 19.69
N THR A 409 -32.63 -6.23 18.69
CA THR A 409 -32.75 -5.06 17.80
C THR A 409 -33.14 -3.76 18.54
N SER A 410 -33.10 -3.73 19.89
CA SER A 410 -33.52 -2.58 20.69
C SER A 410 -32.45 -1.48 20.86
N MET A 411 -31.24 -1.63 20.31
CA MET A 411 -30.17 -0.62 20.42
C MET A 411 -29.70 -0.02 19.08
N MET A 412 -30.38 -0.30 17.96
CA MET A 412 -30.24 0.51 16.73
C MET A 412 -31.21 1.69 16.74
N GLY A 413 -31.06 2.57 17.74
CA GLY A 413 -31.75 3.86 17.83
C GLY A 413 -30.79 5.01 17.61
#